data_AF-A0A158NS17-F1
#
_entry.id   AF-A0A158NS17-F1
#
_cell.length_a   1.000
_cell.length_b   1.000
_cell.length_c   1.000
_cell.angle_alpha   90.00
_cell.angle_beta   90.00
_cell.angle_gamma   90.00
#
_symmetry.space_group_name_H-M   'P 1'
#
loop_
_entity.id
_entity.type
_entity.pdbx_description
1 polymer ?
#
loop_
_entity_poly.entity_id
_entity_poly.type
_entity_poly.pdbx_seq_one_letter_code
_entity_poly.pdbx_strand_id
1 'polypeptide(L)'
;MAEDWMTLKLDTERNVMMKRARTARLIVICGYVLMILAFTVIIIFPCFGVPFRRLTNLTDRDKPLPLQTYYFYDTDKSPQFELTLVIQAITIFLAAITYTSVDAFLGLIILHICGQLENYRSRLINLVSCKDFNNALRSNVIAHLRLIRFAGKIEDTFTLMMLGLVFYFGIVFCLYGFLLLTVVTDDETNGIPFSQILYAMVGIANLLIHTFLYCGAGELITKQCEAIYRTLNDLEWYKLESKKARCLILLMTRASEPFHFTAGKIIPLTMTTFCSLLKTSASYISFLLAYRS
;
A
#
# COMPACT_ATOMS: atom_id res chain seq x y z
N MET A 1 4.67 -19.83 2.93
CA MET A 1 5.82 -18.96 3.27
C MET A 1 6.90 -19.71 4.04
N ALA A 2 6.70 -20.18 5.28
CA ALA A 2 7.75 -20.89 6.04
C ALA A 2 8.32 -22.11 5.29
N GLU A 3 7.45 -22.97 4.76
CA GLU A 3 7.87 -24.09 3.89
C GLU A 3 8.67 -23.62 2.66
N ASP A 4 8.30 -22.48 2.09
CA ASP A 4 9.01 -21.89 0.95
C ASP A 4 10.40 -21.39 1.35
N TRP A 5 10.73 -21.24 2.63
CA TRP A 5 12.09 -20.94 3.08
C TRP A 5 12.87 -22.21 3.44
N MET A 6 12.19 -23.25 3.93
CA MET A 6 12.79 -24.51 4.37
C MET A 6 13.13 -25.49 3.22
N THR A 7 12.44 -25.37 2.09
CA THR A 7 12.70 -26.22 0.91
C THR A 7 14.11 -26.00 0.34
N LEU A 8 14.78 -27.08 -0.05
CA LEU A 8 16.05 -27.04 -0.79
C LEU A 8 15.85 -26.32 -2.12
N LYS A 9 16.71 -25.34 -2.41
CA LYS A 9 16.64 -24.49 -3.61
C LYS A 9 18.02 -24.26 -4.18
N LEU A 10 18.06 -23.91 -5.47
CA LEU A 10 19.26 -23.33 -6.08
C LEU A 10 19.62 -22.01 -5.42
N ASP A 11 20.92 -21.70 -5.36
CA ASP A 11 21.41 -20.44 -4.78
C ASP A 11 20.83 -19.21 -5.48
N THR A 12 20.59 -19.31 -6.79
CA THR A 12 19.94 -18.25 -7.59
C THR A 12 18.53 -17.94 -7.07
N GLU A 13 17.73 -18.96 -6.80
CA GLU A 13 16.36 -18.82 -6.29
C GLU A 13 16.33 -18.27 -4.87
N ARG A 14 17.27 -18.71 -4.04
CA ARG A 14 17.46 -18.20 -2.67
C ARG A 14 17.87 -16.73 -2.70
N ASN A 15 18.75 -16.33 -3.61
CA ASN A 15 19.19 -14.96 -3.77
C ASN A 15 18.05 -14.02 -4.19
N VAL A 16 17.15 -14.45 -5.08
CA VAL A 16 15.93 -13.70 -5.44
C VAL A 16 15.04 -13.49 -4.22
N MET A 17 14.77 -14.54 -3.44
CA MET A 17 13.95 -14.43 -2.23
C MET A 17 14.59 -13.49 -1.20
N MET A 18 15.90 -13.61 -0.97
CA MET A 18 16.65 -12.74 -0.07
C MET A 18 16.62 -11.27 -0.53
N LYS A 19 16.75 -11.02 -1.84
CA LYS A 19 16.65 -9.66 -2.40
C LYS A 19 15.26 -9.06 -2.13
N ARG A 20 14.19 -9.79 -2.44
CA ARG A 20 12.80 -9.35 -2.20
C ARG A 20 12.53 -9.11 -0.72
N ALA A 21 13.00 -9.99 0.17
CA ALA A 21 12.87 -9.83 1.61
C ALA A 21 13.64 -8.61 2.15
N ARG A 22 14.84 -8.32 1.62
CA ARG A 22 15.61 -7.11 1.96
C ARG A 22 14.89 -5.84 1.51
N THR A 23 14.34 -5.82 0.30
CA THR A 23 13.53 -4.70 -0.20
C THR A 23 12.29 -4.49 0.66
N ALA A 24 11.58 -5.56 1.01
CA ALA A 24 10.42 -5.48 1.89
C ALA A 24 10.79 -4.91 3.26
N ARG A 25 11.87 -5.40 3.86
CA ARG A 25 12.37 -4.89 5.15
C ARG A 25 12.74 -3.41 5.07
N LEU A 26 13.38 -2.97 3.98
CA LEU A 26 13.71 -1.56 3.79
C LEU A 26 12.45 -0.69 3.73
N ILE A 27 11.45 -1.10 2.93
CA ILE A 27 10.16 -0.39 2.84
C ILE A 27 9.50 -0.31 4.23
N VAL A 28 9.49 -1.41 4.98
CA VAL A 28 8.91 -1.46 6.33
C VAL A 28 9.65 -0.54 7.29
N ILE A 29 11.00 -0.55 7.30
CA ILE A 29 11.79 0.35 8.14
C ILE A 29 11.50 1.81 7.79
N CYS A 30 11.49 2.17 6.50
CA CYS A 30 11.15 3.51 6.06
C CYS A 30 9.73 3.91 6.50
N GLY A 31 8.75 3.00 6.39
CA GLY A 31 7.38 3.24 6.85
C GLY A 31 7.31 3.52 8.36
N TYR A 32 7.98 2.71 9.19
CA TYR A 32 8.02 2.95 10.63
C TYR A 32 8.72 4.27 10.99
N VAL A 33 9.82 4.62 10.30
CA VAL A 33 10.51 5.90 10.52
C VAL A 33 9.60 7.08 10.18
N LEU A 34 8.90 7.03 9.04
CA LEU A 34 7.93 8.06 8.65
C LEU A 34 6.80 8.21 9.67
N MET A 35 6.27 7.08 10.18
CA MET A 35 5.21 7.10 11.20
C MET A 35 5.69 7.65 12.55
N ILE A 36 6.93 7.33 12.97
CA ILE A 36 7.52 7.90 14.18
C ILE A 36 7.70 9.42 14.01
N LEU A 37 8.18 9.89 12.87
CA LEU A 37 8.32 11.32 12.59
C LEU A 37 6.97 12.04 12.57
N ALA A 38 5.94 11.43 11.96
CA ALA A 38 4.58 12.00 11.98
C ALA A 38 4.02 12.05 13.41
N PHE A 39 4.24 10.99 14.20
CA PHE A 39 3.83 10.91 15.59
C PHE A 39 4.50 11.99 16.45
N THR A 40 5.82 12.18 16.32
CA THR A 40 6.55 13.20 17.10
C THR A 40 6.03 14.59 16.78
N VAL A 41 5.78 14.91 15.50
CA VAL A 41 5.16 16.20 15.13
C VAL A 41 3.81 16.36 15.83
N ILE A 42 2.89 15.39 15.66
CA ILE A 42 1.52 15.41 16.19
C ILE A 42 1.46 15.60 17.71
N ILE A 43 2.42 15.06 18.47
CA ILE A 43 2.44 15.18 19.93
C ILE A 43 3.20 16.42 20.40
N ILE A 44 4.30 16.80 19.75
CA ILE A 44 5.16 17.88 20.22
C ILE A 44 4.51 19.25 20.00
N PHE A 45 3.88 19.50 18.85
CA PHE A 45 3.35 20.84 18.55
C PHE A 45 2.24 21.27 19.53
N PRO A 46 1.29 20.40 19.95
CA PRO A 46 0.31 20.73 20.99
C PRO A 46 0.95 21.06 22.34
N CYS A 47 2.07 20.41 22.72
CA CYS A 47 2.81 20.76 23.94
C CYS A 47 3.35 22.20 23.93
N PHE A 48 3.64 22.73 22.75
CA PHE A 48 4.09 24.11 22.55
C PHE A 48 2.94 25.09 22.26
N GLY A 49 1.68 24.64 22.39
CA GLY A 49 0.50 25.47 22.11
C GLY A 49 0.33 25.83 20.63
N VAL A 50 1.01 25.11 19.72
CA VAL A 50 0.92 25.36 18.28
C VAL A 50 -0.27 24.57 17.71
N PRO A 51 -1.32 25.24 17.21
CA PRO A 51 -2.46 24.55 16.62
C PRO A 51 -2.11 23.99 15.23
N PHE A 52 -2.56 22.77 14.96
CA PHE A 52 -2.52 22.14 13.63
C PHE A 52 -3.68 22.54 12.72
N ARG A 53 -4.76 23.05 13.31
CA ARG A 53 -6.00 23.38 12.63
C ARG A 53 -6.30 24.86 12.76
N ARG A 54 -7.04 25.41 11.79
CA ARG A 54 -7.76 26.67 11.95
C ARG A 54 -8.76 26.50 13.10
N LEU A 55 -8.55 27.21 14.21
CA LEU A 55 -9.51 27.23 15.29
C LEU A 55 -10.75 28.00 14.80
N THR A 56 -11.91 27.35 14.79
CA THR A 56 -13.18 28.03 14.57
C THR A 56 -13.84 28.16 15.94
N ASN A 57 -14.01 29.40 16.41
CA ASN A 57 -14.36 29.78 17.79
C ASN A 57 -15.61 29.13 18.42
N LEU A 58 -16.38 28.32 17.68
CA LEU A 58 -17.66 27.77 18.15
C LEU A 58 -17.53 26.49 18.99
N THR A 59 -16.40 25.76 18.93
CA THR A 59 -16.23 24.49 19.69
C THR A 59 -14.80 24.24 20.15
N ASP A 60 -13.90 25.21 19.94
CA ASP A 60 -12.49 25.07 20.22
C ASP A 60 -12.13 25.56 21.61
N ARG A 61 -11.41 24.70 22.35
CA ARG A 61 -10.88 24.95 23.69
C ARG A 61 -9.54 25.70 23.60
N ASP A 62 -9.14 26.35 24.69
CA ASP A 62 -7.96 27.25 24.70
C ASP A 62 -6.64 26.50 24.46
N LYS A 63 -6.57 25.22 24.87
CA LYS A 63 -5.40 24.36 24.65
C LYS A 63 -5.63 23.36 23.51
N PRO A 64 -4.78 23.33 22.47
CA PRO A 64 -4.92 22.38 21.39
C PRO A 64 -4.58 20.95 21.88
N LEU A 65 -5.47 19.99 21.61
CA LEU A 65 -5.21 18.55 21.75
C LEU A 65 -4.97 17.92 20.37
N PRO A 66 -4.11 16.88 20.25
CA PRO A 66 -3.89 16.16 19.00
C PRO A 66 -5.17 15.67 18.31
N LEU A 67 -6.13 15.15 19.10
CA LEU A 67 -7.44 14.72 18.62
C LEU A 67 -8.52 15.57 19.30
N GLN A 68 -9.34 16.25 18.50
CA GLN A 68 -10.52 16.92 19.04
C GLN A 68 -11.62 15.88 19.27
N THR A 69 -11.95 15.67 20.54
CA THR A 69 -13.04 14.79 20.97
C THR A 69 -13.80 15.47 22.09
N TYR A 70 -15.05 15.06 22.29
CA TYR A 70 -15.86 15.56 23.39
C TYR A 70 -15.43 14.90 24.70
N TYR A 71 -15.13 15.71 25.71
CA TYR A 71 -14.83 15.28 27.07
C TYR A 71 -15.89 15.80 28.03
N PHE A 72 -16.39 14.92 28.90
CA PHE A 72 -17.36 15.27 29.95
C PHE A 72 -16.77 16.14 31.07
N TYR A 73 -15.44 16.35 31.05
CA TYR A 73 -14.71 17.21 31.97
C TYR A 73 -13.98 18.32 31.22
N ASP A 74 -13.57 19.33 31.98
CA ASP A 74 -12.75 20.44 31.50
C ASP A 74 -11.29 19.99 31.37
N THR A 75 -10.80 19.96 30.13
CA THR A 75 -9.46 19.48 29.76
C THR A 75 -8.42 20.60 29.82
N ASP A 76 -8.82 21.86 29.94
CA ASP A 76 -7.86 22.98 29.82
C ASP A 76 -7.12 23.20 31.14
N LYS A 77 -7.73 22.75 32.24
CA LYS A 77 -7.18 22.76 33.59
C LYS A 77 -6.02 21.75 33.71
N SER A 78 -4.97 22.17 34.42
CA SER A 78 -3.91 21.26 34.87
C SER A 78 -4.37 20.59 36.18
N PRO A 79 -4.22 19.26 36.35
CA PRO A 79 -3.45 18.30 35.54
C PRO A 79 -4.26 17.54 34.45
N GLN A 80 -5.54 17.91 34.23
CA GLN A 80 -6.44 17.19 33.32
C GLN A 80 -5.95 17.23 31.87
N PHE A 81 -5.36 18.35 31.44
CA PHE A 81 -4.76 18.51 30.12
C PHE A 81 -3.66 17.48 29.88
N GLU A 82 -2.67 17.44 30.79
CA GLU A 82 -1.49 16.60 30.69
C GLU A 82 -1.88 15.11 30.71
N LEU A 83 -2.81 14.72 31.57
CA LEU A 83 -3.32 13.36 31.62
C LEU A 83 -4.03 12.95 30.31
N THR A 84 -4.87 13.84 29.77
CA THR A 84 -5.60 13.58 28.52
C THR A 84 -4.64 13.48 27.33
N LEU A 85 -3.62 14.35 27.29
CA LEU A 85 -2.58 14.32 26.27
C LEU A 85 -1.79 13.01 26.29
N VAL A 86 -1.40 12.52 27.48
CA VAL A 86 -0.71 11.23 27.63
C VAL A 86 -1.59 10.07 27.14
N ILE A 87 -2.87 10.06 27.50
CA ILE A 87 -3.83 9.04 27.06
C ILE A 87 -3.98 9.06 25.53
N GLN A 88 -4.15 10.24 24.93
CA GLN A 88 -4.22 10.39 23.48
C GLN A 88 -2.92 9.92 22.80
N ALA A 89 -1.76 10.29 23.34
CA ALA A 89 -0.47 9.89 22.79
C ALA A 89 -0.30 8.36 22.77
N ILE A 90 -0.64 7.68 23.87
CA ILE A 90 -0.62 6.21 23.94
C ILE A 90 -1.59 5.61 22.92
N THR A 91 -2.80 6.14 22.83
CA THR A 91 -3.84 5.64 21.92
C THR A 91 -3.43 5.78 20.45
N ILE A 92 -2.93 6.96 20.06
CA ILE A 92 -2.44 7.24 18.69
C ILE A 92 -1.26 6.35 18.36
N PHE A 93 -0.32 6.16 19.30
CA PHE A 93 0.85 5.31 19.10
C PHE A 93 0.45 3.84 18.86
N LEU A 94 -0.46 3.30 19.69
CA LEU A 94 -0.96 1.94 19.52
C LEU A 94 -1.73 1.77 18.20
N ALA A 95 -2.54 2.74 17.82
CA ALA A 95 -3.26 2.74 16.54
C ALA A 95 -2.28 2.77 15.36
N ALA A 96 -1.26 3.63 15.41
CA ALA A 96 -0.23 3.73 14.38
C ALA A 96 0.54 2.41 14.22
N ILE A 97 0.99 1.79 15.31
CA ILE A 97 1.66 0.48 15.26
C ILE A 97 0.76 -0.58 14.63
N THR A 98 -0.50 -0.64 15.06
CA THR A 98 -1.44 -1.64 14.56
C THR A 98 -1.66 -1.47 13.06
N TYR A 99 -1.90 -0.25 12.61
CA TYR A 99 -2.09 0.08 11.20
C TYR A 99 -0.85 -0.26 10.36
N THR A 100 0.33 0.23 10.76
CA THR A 100 1.59 -0.01 10.03
C THR A 100 1.98 -1.49 10.02
N SER A 101 1.62 -2.25 11.05
CA SER A 101 1.87 -3.70 11.09
C SER A 101 1.09 -4.46 10.03
N VAL A 102 -0.18 -4.08 9.80
CA VAL A 102 -1.02 -4.68 8.75
C VAL A 102 -0.45 -4.38 7.37
N ASP A 103 -0.10 -3.11 7.12
CA ASP A 103 0.50 -2.67 5.86
C ASP A 103 1.85 -3.38 5.59
N ALA A 104 2.70 -3.47 6.62
CA ALA A 104 3.98 -4.16 6.55
C ALA A 104 3.81 -5.65 6.22
N PHE A 105 2.85 -6.31 6.87
CA PHE A 105 2.55 -7.72 6.63
C PHE A 105 2.08 -7.96 5.19
N LEU A 106 1.16 -7.15 4.68
CA LEU A 106 0.69 -7.24 3.30
C LEU A 106 1.83 -7.01 2.30
N GLY A 107 2.64 -5.96 2.50
CA GLY A 107 3.79 -5.66 1.65
C GLY A 107 4.83 -6.79 1.61
N LEU A 108 5.11 -7.42 2.77
CA LEU A 108 5.98 -8.59 2.87
C LEU A 108 5.44 -9.77 2.07
N ILE A 109 4.15 -10.06 2.18
CA ILE A 109 3.51 -11.15 1.43
C ILE A 109 3.55 -10.89 -0.07
N ILE A 110 3.20 -9.68 -0.51
CA ILE A 110 3.22 -9.34 -1.94
C ILE A 110 4.63 -9.50 -2.51
N LEU A 111 5.66 -8.99 -1.82
CA LEU A 111 7.04 -9.14 -2.28
C LEU A 111 7.53 -10.60 -2.24
N HIS A 112 7.05 -11.41 -1.29
CA HIS A 112 7.29 -12.86 -1.30
C HIS A 112 6.65 -13.52 -2.51
N ILE A 113 5.38 -13.23 -2.82
CA ILE A 113 4.69 -13.75 -4.02
C ILE A 113 5.46 -13.35 -5.29
N CYS A 114 5.88 -12.09 -5.41
CA CYS A 114 6.68 -11.63 -6.53
C CYS A 114 8.02 -12.39 -6.66
N GLY A 115 8.69 -12.68 -5.53
CA GLY A 115 9.90 -13.51 -5.53
C GLY A 115 9.64 -14.95 -5.96
N GLN A 116 8.51 -15.54 -5.53
CA GLN A 116 8.13 -16.89 -5.96
C GLN A 116 7.76 -16.95 -7.44
N LEU A 117 7.06 -15.94 -7.97
CA LEU A 117 6.75 -15.83 -9.39
C LEU A 117 8.03 -15.67 -10.23
N GLU A 118 8.99 -14.89 -9.75
CA GLU A 118 10.29 -14.72 -10.40
C GLU A 118 11.09 -16.03 -10.45
N ASN A 119 11.14 -16.78 -9.33
CA ASN A 119 11.76 -18.11 -9.29
C ASN A 119 11.05 -19.11 -10.19
N TYR A 120 9.71 -19.11 -10.16
CA TYR A 120 8.90 -19.94 -11.05
C TYR A 120 9.20 -19.64 -12.52
N ARG A 121 9.29 -18.36 -12.90
CA ARG A 121 9.69 -17.94 -14.25
C ARG A 121 11.07 -18.46 -14.63
N SER A 122 12.05 -18.39 -13.73
CA SER A 122 13.39 -18.95 -13.97
C SER A 122 13.38 -20.47 -14.19
N ARG A 123 12.51 -21.20 -13.50
CA ARG A 123 12.32 -22.65 -13.74
C ARG A 123 11.68 -22.94 -15.10
N LEU A 124 10.75 -22.10 -15.53
CA LEU A 124 10.09 -22.24 -16.83
C LEU A 124 11.06 -22.11 -18.01
N ILE A 125 12.05 -21.22 -17.93
CA ILE A 125 13.05 -21.03 -19.01
C ILE A 125 13.79 -22.35 -19.32
N ASN A 126 14.08 -23.15 -18.28
CA ASN A 126 14.82 -24.41 -18.44
C ASN A 126 13.90 -25.62 -18.69
N LEU A 127 12.58 -25.43 -18.75
CA LEU A 127 11.60 -26.52 -18.82
C LEU A 127 11.77 -27.38 -20.08
N VAL A 128 11.99 -26.74 -21.23
CA VAL A 128 12.11 -27.40 -22.54
C VAL A 128 13.39 -28.25 -22.64
N SER A 129 14.44 -27.85 -21.93
CA SER A 129 15.75 -28.53 -21.92
C SER A 129 15.84 -29.68 -20.89
N CYS A 130 14.81 -29.89 -20.06
CA CYS A 130 14.81 -30.95 -19.06
C CYS A 130 14.65 -32.34 -19.70
N LYS A 131 15.57 -33.26 -19.36
CA LYS A 131 15.49 -34.67 -19.75
C LYS A 131 14.17 -35.32 -19.31
N ASP A 132 13.70 -34.99 -18.12
CA ASP A 132 12.41 -35.43 -17.59
C ASP A 132 11.36 -34.32 -17.64
N PHE A 133 10.93 -34.00 -18.86
CA PHE A 133 9.96 -32.93 -19.14
C PHE A 133 8.64 -33.11 -18.37
N ASN A 134 8.14 -34.35 -18.27
CA ASN A 134 6.81 -34.61 -17.68
C ASN A 134 6.81 -34.31 -16.17
N ASN A 135 7.84 -34.76 -15.44
CA ASN A 135 7.94 -34.48 -14.01
C ASN A 135 8.25 -33.01 -13.73
N ALA A 136 9.09 -32.38 -14.56
CA ALA A 136 9.38 -30.95 -14.47
C ALA A 136 8.11 -30.11 -14.71
N LEU A 137 7.34 -30.43 -15.75
CA LEU A 137 6.08 -29.76 -16.05
C LEU A 137 5.06 -29.94 -14.94
N ARG A 138 4.86 -31.17 -14.44
CA ARG A 138 3.94 -31.45 -13.33
C ARG A 138 4.30 -30.61 -12.10
N SER A 139 5.58 -30.53 -11.76
CA SER A 139 6.06 -29.75 -10.62
C SER A 139 5.81 -28.24 -10.81
N ASN A 140 6.04 -27.73 -12.02
CA ASN A 140 5.77 -26.33 -12.36
C ASN A 140 4.27 -26.01 -12.30
N VAL A 141 3.40 -26.88 -12.82
CA VAL A 141 1.94 -26.69 -12.76
C VAL A 141 1.46 -26.67 -11.31
N ILE A 142 1.91 -27.60 -10.47
CA ILE A 142 1.56 -27.64 -9.03
C ILE A 142 2.03 -26.36 -8.34
N ALA A 143 3.26 -25.90 -8.61
CA ALA A 143 3.79 -24.67 -8.05
C ALA A 143 2.97 -23.43 -8.48
N HIS A 144 2.64 -23.31 -9.77
CA HIS A 144 1.85 -22.19 -10.28
C HIS A 144 0.46 -22.15 -9.67
N LEU A 145 -0.23 -23.30 -9.60
CA LEU A 145 -1.55 -23.40 -8.97
C LEU A 145 -1.49 -23.08 -7.47
N ARG A 146 -0.43 -23.50 -6.77
CA ARG A 146 -0.22 -23.13 -5.37
C ARG A 146 -0.06 -21.62 -5.20
N LEU A 147 0.70 -20.97 -6.09
CA LEU A 147 0.90 -19.51 -6.05
C LEU A 147 -0.38 -18.74 -6.35
N ILE A 148 -1.14 -19.15 -7.38
CA ILE A 148 -2.44 -18.54 -7.71
C ILE A 148 -3.40 -18.66 -6.52
N ARG A 149 -3.53 -19.85 -5.93
CA ARG A 149 -4.40 -20.07 -4.77
C ARG A 149 -3.96 -19.26 -3.56
N PHE A 150 -2.65 -19.17 -3.32
CA PHE A 150 -2.12 -18.38 -2.22
C PHE A 150 -2.41 -16.89 -2.43
N ALA A 151 -2.11 -16.35 -3.62
CA ALA A 151 -2.42 -14.97 -3.96
C ALA A 151 -3.91 -14.65 -3.87
N GLY A 152 -4.79 -15.53 -4.36
CA GLY A 152 -6.23 -15.38 -4.25
C GLY A 152 -6.71 -15.29 -2.82
N LYS A 153 -6.20 -16.15 -1.92
CA LYS A 153 -6.53 -16.07 -0.48
C LYS A 153 -6.11 -14.74 0.16
N ILE A 154 -4.93 -14.24 -0.21
CA ILE A 154 -4.45 -12.94 0.28
C ILE A 154 -5.33 -11.82 -0.26
N GLU A 155 -5.64 -11.83 -1.55
CA GLU A 155 -6.56 -10.87 -2.13
C GLU A 155 -7.93 -10.90 -1.42
N ASP A 156 -8.55 -12.08 -1.25
CA ASP A 156 -9.84 -12.23 -0.57
C ASP A 156 -9.81 -11.68 0.86
N THR A 157 -8.69 -11.86 1.57
CA THR A 157 -8.53 -11.38 2.95
C THR A 157 -8.46 -9.85 3.01
N PHE A 158 -7.79 -9.21 2.05
CA PHE A 158 -7.50 -7.77 2.08
C PHE A 158 -8.39 -6.93 1.15
N THR A 159 -9.23 -7.54 0.31
CA THR A 159 -9.97 -6.83 -0.74
C THR A 159 -10.90 -5.74 -0.21
N LEU A 160 -11.60 -5.99 0.91
CA LEU A 160 -12.49 -5.00 1.53
C LEU A 160 -11.70 -3.87 2.19
N MET A 161 -10.58 -4.20 2.85
CA MET A 161 -9.68 -3.20 3.44
C MET A 161 -9.13 -2.27 2.35
N MET A 162 -8.67 -2.83 1.23
CA MET A 162 -8.14 -2.06 0.11
C MET A 162 -9.23 -1.18 -0.54
N LEU A 163 -10.50 -1.64 -0.58
CA LEU A 163 -11.63 -0.81 -1.00
C LEU A 163 -11.85 0.38 -0.07
N GLY A 164 -11.88 0.14 1.25
CA GLY A 164 -11.96 1.19 2.26
C GLY A 164 -10.83 2.22 2.11
N LEU A 165 -9.61 1.76 1.81
CA LEU A 165 -8.45 2.61 1.60
C LEU A 165 -8.58 3.51 0.35
N VAL A 166 -9.18 3.01 -0.73
CA VAL A 166 -9.45 3.83 -1.94
C VAL A 166 -10.43 4.96 -1.64
N PHE A 167 -11.53 4.67 -0.94
CA PHE A 167 -12.50 5.70 -0.53
C PHE A 167 -11.90 6.68 0.49
N TYR A 168 -11.16 6.15 1.47
CA TYR A 168 -10.44 6.95 2.45
C TYR A 168 -9.48 7.94 1.76
N PHE A 169 -8.69 7.45 0.80
CA PHE A 169 -7.82 8.31 0.00
C PHE A 169 -8.63 9.40 -0.71
N GLY A 170 -9.66 9.05 -1.48
CA GLY A 170 -10.44 10.02 -2.25
C GLY A 170 -11.06 11.12 -1.37
N ILE A 171 -11.71 10.75 -0.27
CA ILE A 171 -12.36 11.71 0.64
C ILE A 171 -11.31 12.58 1.33
N VAL A 172 -10.34 11.96 1.98
CA VAL A 172 -9.40 12.67 2.86
C VAL A 172 -8.42 13.52 2.04
N PHE A 173 -7.96 13.02 0.88
CA PHE A 173 -7.11 13.80 -0.03
C PHE A 173 -7.85 15.03 -0.58
N CYS A 174 -9.13 14.90 -0.96
CA CYS A 174 -9.93 16.06 -1.39
C CYS A 174 -10.07 17.10 -0.29
N LEU A 175 -10.37 16.68 0.95
CA LEU A 175 -10.52 17.58 2.09
C LEU A 175 -9.21 18.29 2.44
N TYR A 176 -8.08 17.58 2.51
CA TYR A 176 -6.78 18.21 2.74
C TYR A 176 -6.38 19.15 1.61
N GLY A 177 -6.60 18.76 0.35
CA GLY A 177 -6.30 19.60 -0.80
C GLY A 177 -7.14 20.89 -0.82
N PHE A 178 -8.44 20.78 -0.53
CA PHE A 178 -9.33 21.94 -0.39
C PHE A 178 -8.91 22.85 0.78
N LEU A 179 -8.58 22.27 1.95
CA LEU A 179 -8.10 23.01 3.11
C LEU A 179 -6.81 23.77 2.79
N LEU A 180 -5.84 23.10 2.16
CA LEU A 180 -4.56 23.69 1.77
C LEU A 180 -4.78 24.88 0.83
N LEU A 181 -5.55 24.69 -0.24
CA LEU A 181 -5.79 25.75 -1.24
C LEU A 181 -6.61 26.90 -0.66
N THR A 182 -7.58 26.61 0.20
CA THR A 182 -8.34 27.62 0.94
C THR A 182 -7.43 28.50 1.79
N VAL A 183 -6.51 27.89 2.54
CA VAL A 183 -5.55 28.62 3.38
C VAL A 183 -4.57 29.45 2.53
N VAL A 184 -4.20 28.97 1.35
CA VAL A 184 -3.28 29.69 0.44
C VAL A 184 -3.97 30.86 -0.29
N THR A 185 -5.28 30.77 -0.55
CA THR A 185 -6.03 31.76 -1.35
C THR A 185 -6.73 32.81 -0.50
N ASP A 186 -6.92 32.58 0.81
CA ASP A 186 -7.40 33.59 1.76
C ASP A 186 -6.29 34.64 2.01
N ASP A 187 -6.36 35.75 1.27
CA ASP A 187 -5.42 36.90 1.35
C ASP A 187 -5.63 37.80 2.58
N GLU A 188 -6.71 37.58 3.35
CA GLU A 188 -7.11 38.47 4.47
C GLU A 188 -6.37 38.22 5.80
N THR A 189 -5.61 37.13 5.94
CA THR A 189 -4.91 36.82 7.20
C THR A 189 -3.42 37.12 7.12
N ASN A 190 -3.04 38.32 7.55
CA ASN A 190 -1.69 38.61 8.05
C ASN A 190 -1.34 37.61 9.17
N GLY A 191 -0.67 36.53 8.79
CA GLY A 191 -0.24 35.46 9.69
C GLY A 191 -0.93 34.12 9.45
N ILE A 192 -0.80 33.54 8.25
CA ILE A 192 -1.06 32.11 8.07
C ILE A 192 -0.07 31.35 8.96
N PRO A 193 -0.51 30.57 9.96
CA PRO A 193 0.41 29.81 10.78
C PRO A 193 1.04 28.71 9.92
N PHE A 194 2.34 28.83 9.66
CA PHE A 194 3.16 27.87 8.92
C PHE A 194 2.90 26.40 9.33
N SER A 195 2.53 26.17 10.60
CA SER A 195 2.15 24.87 11.15
C SER A 195 0.94 24.23 10.45
N GLN A 196 -0.07 24.99 10.03
CA GLN A 196 -1.27 24.47 9.37
C GLN A 196 -0.99 24.02 7.94
N ILE A 197 -0.23 24.83 7.18
CA ILE A 197 0.23 24.47 5.83
C ILE A 197 1.11 23.22 5.91
N LEU A 198 2.09 23.21 6.83
CA LEU A 198 2.97 22.07 7.03
C LEU A 198 2.19 20.80 7.36
N TYR A 199 1.21 20.89 8.27
CA TYR A 199 0.37 19.76 8.63
C TYR A 199 -0.43 19.21 7.44
N ALA A 200 -1.08 20.08 6.67
CA ALA A 200 -1.82 19.68 5.48
C ALA A 200 -0.90 19.03 4.42
N MET A 201 0.29 19.61 4.19
CA MET A 201 1.27 19.07 3.25
C MET A 201 1.80 17.70 3.69
N VAL A 202 2.12 17.52 4.98
CA VAL A 202 2.54 16.23 5.54
C VAL A 202 1.42 15.20 5.43
N GLY A 203 0.17 15.58 5.68
CA GLY A 203 -1.00 14.71 5.50
C GLY A 203 -1.15 14.24 4.05
N ILE A 204 -1.11 15.18 3.09
CA ILE A 204 -1.17 14.90 1.65
C ILE A 204 -0.03 13.96 1.23
N ALA A 205 1.21 14.26 1.64
CA ALA A 205 2.36 13.44 1.31
C ALA A 205 2.22 12.00 1.85
N ASN A 206 1.76 11.84 3.10
CA ASN A 206 1.52 10.52 3.68
C ASN A 206 0.44 9.72 2.93
N LEU A 207 -0.66 10.36 2.53
CA LEU A 207 -1.73 9.72 1.76
C LEU A 207 -1.24 9.28 0.38
N LEU A 208 -0.45 10.13 -0.29
CA LEU A 208 0.16 9.83 -1.58
C LEU A 208 1.11 8.63 -1.49
N ILE A 209 2.01 8.64 -0.50
CA ILE A 209 3.00 7.57 -0.31
C ILE A 209 2.29 6.24 -0.04
N HIS A 210 1.32 6.19 0.88
CA HIS A 210 0.60 4.94 1.15
C HIS A 210 -0.11 4.41 -0.10
N THR A 211 -0.91 5.24 -0.76
CA THR A 211 -1.67 4.81 -1.95
C THR A 211 -0.76 4.39 -3.09
N PHE A 212 0.35 5.10 -3.29
CA PHE A 212 1.38 4.73 -4.26
C PHE A 212 1.97 3.35 -3.95
N LEU A 213 2.28 3.05 -2.68
CA LEU A 213 2.80 1.74 -2.28
C LEU A 213 1.80 0.62 -2.56
N TYR A 214 0.52 0.82 -2.23
CA TYR A 214 -0.55 -0.15 -2.50
C TYR A 214 -0.71 -0.45 -4.00
N CYS A 215 -0.88 0.60 -4.80
CA CYS A 215 -1.00 0.47 -6.25
C CYS A 215 0.30 -0.08 -6.88
N GLY A 216 1.46 0.28 -6.36
CA GLY A 216 2.76 -0.17 -6.85
C GLY A 216 3.01 -1.64 -6.56
N ALA A 217 2.55 -2.11 -5.41
CA ALA A 217 2.59 -3.52 -5.03
C ALA A 217 1.71 -4.38 -5.96
N GLY A 218 0.48 -3.93 -6.26
CA GLY A 218 -0.41 -4.60 -7.22
C GLY A 218 0.13 -4.58 -8.66
N GLU A 219 0.73 -3.47 -9.08
CA GLU A 219 1.42 -3.34 -10.36
C GLU A 219 2.59 -4.32 -10.48
N LEU A 220 3.37 -4.49 -9.40
CA LEU A 220 4.52 -5.40 -9.38
C LEU A 220 4.08 -6.85 -9.60
N ILE A 221 3.00 -7.30 -8.94
CA ILE A 221 2.43 -8.64 -9.15
C ILE A 221 1.99 -8.79 -10.60
N THR A 222 1.26 -7.81 -11.13
CA THR A 222 0.76 -7.82 -12.51
C THR A 222 1.91 -7.99 -13.51
N LYS A 223 3.00 -7.22 -13.33
CA LYS A 223 4.21 -7.31 -14.14
C LYS A 223 4.89 -8.69 -14.05
N GLN A 224 4.93 -9.31 -12.87
CA GLN A 224 5.50 -10.65 -12.74
C GLN A 224 4.67 -11.71 -13.46
N CYS A 225 3.34 -11.62 -13.37
CA CYS A 225 2.45 -12.54 -14.08
C CYS A 225 2.56 -12.37 -15.61
N GLU A 226 2.62 -11.13 -16.09
CA GLU A 226 2.83 -10.85 -17.51
C GLU A 226 4.19 -11.36 -18.00
N ALA A 227 5.26 -11.18 -17.21
CA ALA A 227 6.58 -11.70 -17.54
C ALA A 227 6.61 -13.23 -17.66
N ILE A 228 5.85 -13.94 -16.82
CA ILE A 228 5.65 -15.39 -16.92
C ILE A 228 4.96 -15.75 -18.23
N TYR A 229 3.86 -15.07 -18.56
CA TYR A 229 3.12 -15.33 -19.80
C TYR A 229 4.01 -15.12 -21.05
N ARG A 230 4.77 -14.02 -21.09
CA ARG A 230 5.73 -13.74 -22.17
C ARG A 230 6.81 -14.82 -22.26
N THR A 231 7.39 -15.21 -21.11
CA THR A 231 8.42 -16.27 -21.05
C THR A 231 7.89 -17.59 -21.60
N LEU A 232 6.65 -17.96 -21.31
CA LEU A 232 6.04 -19.16 -21.87
C LEU A 232 5.92 -19.05 -23.40
N ASN A 233 5.44 -17.93 -23.93
CA ASN A 233 5.28 -17.69 -25.36
C ASN A 233 6.61 -17.76 -26.13
N ASP A 234 7.69 -17.30 -25.51
CA ASP A 234 9.04 -17.31 -26.09
C ASP A 234 9.70 -18.71 -26.07
N LEU A 235 9.12 -19.69 -25.38
CA LEU A 235 9.62 -21.07 -25.44
C LEU A 235 9.44 -21.62 -26.87
N GLU A 236 10.38 -22.45 -27.34
CA GLU A 236 10.30 -23.11 -28.65
C GLU A 236 9.30 -24.30 -28.64
N TRP A 237 8.09 -24.07 -28.14
CA TRP A 237 7.04 -25.07 -27.91
C TRP A 237 6.60 -25.78 -29.19
N TYR A 238 6.73 -25.11 -30.33
CA TYR A 238 6.40 -25.64 -31.66
C TYR A 238 7.41 -26.68 -32.16
N LYS A 239 8.61 -26.77 -31.55
CA LYS A 239 9.60 -27.82 -31.83
C LYS A 239 9.40 -29.07 -30.95
N LEU A 240 8.52 -29.01 -29.94
CA LEU A 240 8.23 -30.14 -29.06
C LEU A 240 7.31 -31.16 -29.72
N GLU A 241 7.36 -32.40 -29.24
CA GLU A 241 6.35 -33.42 -29.56
C GLU A 241 4.93 -32.91 -29.27
N SER A 242 3.97 -33.28 -30.12
CA SER A 242 2.58 -32.79 -30.06
C SER A 242 1.96 -32.87 -28.65
N LYS A 243 2.21 -33.96 -27.91
CA LYS A 243 1.68 -34.14 -26.54
C LYS A 243 2.28 -33.12 -25.56
N LYS A 244 3.58 -32.85 -25.63
CA LYS A 244 4.28 -31.87 -24.77
C LYS A 244 3.87 -30.44 -25.11
N ALA A 245 3.77 -30.13 -26.41
CA ALA A 245 3.30 -28.84 -26.90
C ALA A 245 1.88 -28.50 -26.40
N ARG A 246 0.94 -29.45 -26.50
CA ARG A 246 -0.44 -29.28 -25.99
C ARG A 246 -0.48 -28.94 -24.50
N CYS A 247 0.32 -29.61 -23.68
CA CYS A 247 0.36 -29.30 -22.25
C CYS A 247 0.93 -27.90 -21.95
N LEU A 248 1.90 -27.45 -22.74
CA LEU A 248 2.47 -26.11 -22.60
C LEU A 248 1.48 -25.02 -23.04
N ILE A 249 0.70 -25.28 -24.09
CA ILE A 249 -0.42 -24.42 -24.52
C ILE A 249 -1.45 -24.26 -23.38
N LEU A 250 -1.83 -25.34 -22.69
CA LEU A 250 -2.72 -25.24 -21.53
C LEU A 250 -2.14 -24.35 -20.42
N LEU A 251 -0.83 -24.43 -20.19
CA LEU A 251 -0.16 -23.57 -19.21
C LEU A 251 -0.13 -22.10 -19.66
N MET A 252 0.08 -21.84 -20.97
CA MET A 252 -0.01 -20.51 -21.57
C MET A 252 -1.41 -19.91 -21.43
N THR A 253 -2.44 -20.68 -21.79
CA THR A 253 -3.85 -20.26 -21.63
C THR A 253 -4.18 -19.97 -20.16
N ARG A 254 -3.61 -20.72 -19.21
CA ARG A 254 -3.79 -20.36 -17.80
C ARG A 254 -3.02 -19.09 -17.43
N ALA A 255 -1.82 -18.89 -17.96
CA ALA A 255 -0.99 -17.72 -17.66
C ALA A 255 -1.50 -16.43 -18.34
N SER A 256 -2.28 -16.52 -19.42
CA SER A 256 -2.90 -15.36 -20.07
C SER A 256 -3.99 -14.70 -19.22
N GLU A 257 -4.48 -15.39 -18.19
CA GLU A 257 -5.36 -14.81 -17.16
C GLU A 257 -4.57 -14.60 -15.86
N PRO A 258 -3.75 -13.53 -15.78
CA PRO A 258 -3.01 -13.21 -14.57
C PRO A 258 -4.00 -12.91 -13.44
N PHE A 259 -3.60 -13.25 -12.21
CA PHE A 259 -4.35 -12.79 -11.05
C PHE A 259 -3.95 -11.33 -10.76
N HIS A 260 -4.93 -10.54 -10.34
CA HIS A 260 -4.73 -9.15 -9.96
C HIS A 260 -5.14 -8.96 -8.51
N PHE A 261 -4.51 -8.01 -7.84
CA PHE A 261 -5.00 -7.58 -6.53
C PHE A 261 -6.02 -6.48 -6.76
N THR A 262 -7.25 -6.70 -6.29
CA THR A 262 -8.34 -5.76 -6.48
C THR A 262 -8.89 -5.25 -5.15
N ALA A 263 -9.24 -3.97 -5.13
CA ALA A 263 -10.06 -3.35 -4.11
C ALA A 263 -11.53 -3.68 -4.39
N GLY A 264 -12.17 -4.37 -3.44
CA GLY A 264 -13.59 -4.73 -3.49
C GLY A 264 -13.99 -5.63 -4.66
N LYS A 265 -13.06 -6.38 -5.25
CA LYS A 265 -13.28 -7.18 -6.48
C LYS A 265 -13.67 -6.39 -7.73
N ILE A 266 -13.54 -5.06 -7.70
CA ILE A 266 -13.99 -4.17 -8.77
C ILE A 266 -12.82 -3.34 -9.30
N ILE A 267 -11.99 -2.79 -8.41
CA ILE A 267 -10.95 -1.83 -8.78
C ILE A 267 -9.58 -2.51 -8.72
N PRO A 268 -8.90 -2.75 -9.86
CA PRO A 268 -7.56 -3.31 -9.83
C PRO A 268 -6.57 -2.30 -9.23
N LEU A 269 -5.69 -2.75 -8.36
CA LEU A 269 -4.63 -1.92 -7.79
C LEU A 269 -3.45 -1.83 -8.77
N THR A 270 -3.44 -0.75 -9.54
CA THR A 270 -2.44 -0.48 -10.58
C THR A 270 -1.99 0.97 -10.51
N MET A 271 -0.88 1.29 -11.18
CA MET A 271 -0.46 2.69 -11.34
C MET A 271 -1.50 3.52 -12.10
N THR A 272 -2.25 2.91 -13.02
CA THR A 272 -3.35 3.56 -13.74
C THR A 272 -4.44 3.99 -12.76
N THR A 273 -4.85 3.12 -11.83
CA THR A 273 -5.83 3.44 -10.79
C THR A 273 -5.36 4.59 -9.91
N PHE A 274 -4.09 4.59 -9.48
CA PHE A 274 -3.50 5.69 -8.71
C PHE A 274 -3.62 7.03 -9.45
N CYS A 275 -3.21 7.08 -10.72
CA CYS A 275 -3.32 8.28 -11.54
C CYS A 275 -4.78 8.75 -11.72
N SER A 276 -5.71 7.81 -11.91
CA SER A 276 -7.14 8.12 -12.01
C SER A 276 -7.68 8.72 -10.70
N LEU A 277 -7.33 8.14 -9.55
CA LEU A 277 -7.73 8.66 -8.24
C LEU A 277 -7.22 10.09 -8.01
N LEU A 278 -5.97 10.38 -8.40
CA LEU A 278 -5.42 11.73 -8.32
C LEU A 278 -6.18 12.71 -9.21
N LYS A 279 -6.45 12.34 -10.46
CA LYS A 279 -7.18 13.19 -11.41
C LYS A 279 -8.57 13.49 -10.90
N THR A 280 -9.33 12.47 -10.49
CA THR A 280 -10.67 12.63 -9.96
C THR A 280 -10.67 13.52 -8.72
N SER A 281 -9.73 13.30 -7.80
CA SER A 281 -9.64 14.11 -6.57
C SER A 281 -9.29 15.57 -6.88
N ALA A 282 -8.36 15.82 -7.80
CA ALA A 282 -8.02 17.18 -8.25
C ALA A 282 -9.23 17.88 -8.88
N SER A 283 -10.02 17.20 -9.71
CA SER A 283 -11.26 17.74 -10.28
C SER A 283 -12.29 18.10 -9.20
N TYR A 284 -12.46 17.25 -8.18
CA TYR A 284 -13.34 17.55 -7.05
C TYR A 284 -12.86 18.76 -6.24
N ILE A 285 -11.56 18.86 -5.98
CA ILE A 285 -10.97 20.02 -5.31
C ILE A 285 -11.23 21.30 -6.10
N SER A 286 -11.02 21.28 -7.42
CA SER A 286 -11.33 22.43 -8.29
C SER A 286 -12.80 22.81 -8.26
N PHE A 287 -13.72 21.83 -8.28
CA PHE A 287 -15.15 22.08 -8.15
C PHE A 287 -15.51 22.74 -6.81
N LEU A 288 -14.97 22.24 -5.69
CA LEU A 288 -15.20 22.82 -4.37
C LEU A 288 -14.68 24.26 -4.26
N LEU A 289 -13.54 24.55 -4.88
CA LEU A 289 -13.01 25.91 -4.94
C LEU A 289 -13.88 26.84 -5.78
N ALA A 290 -14.35 26.38 -6.95
CA ALA A 290 -15.22 27.16 -7.82
C ALA A 290 -16.60 27.44 -7.21
N TYR A 291 -17.13 26.53 -6.38
CA TYR A 291 -18.37 26.76 -5.65
C TYR A 291 -18.20 27.80 -4.52
N ARG A 292 -16.98 27.93 -3.99
CA ARG A 292 -16.65 28.88 -2.93
C ARG A 292 -16.44 30.31 -3.45
N SER A 293 -15.82 30.45 -4.63
CA SER A 293 -15.54 31.73 -5.31
C SER A 293 -16.81 32.40 -5.85
#